data_AF-A0A430LV37-F1
#
_entry.id   AF-A0A430LV37-F1
#
_cell.length_a   1.000
_cell.length_b   1.000
_cell.length_c   1.000
_cell.angle_alpha   90.00
_cell.angle_beta   90.00
_cell.angle_gamma   90.00
#
_symmetry.space_group_name_H-M   'P 1'
#
loop_
_entity.id
_entity.type
_entity.pdbx_description
1 polymer ?
#
loop_
_entity_poly.entity_id
_entity_poly.type
_entity_poly.pdbx_seq_one_letter_code
_entity_poly.pdbx_strand_id
1 'polypeptide(L)'
;MVGEQPEAGPRPAKRPRTNEYPTASSDSASLIADEAQGRGVDSSAIQADTDNPSAEEGEPVAGACIQGVVNIFPEYLSDAIRRDGVGDKRRAAVTISFPGKPFGVVACIMTLAVRPNKVDRLAHLLFGAHLETEGQNREVVLESGCRILVLPKVVIQGCRTATISKVFGPVIAEAIAAAPYRKQEVLDGVSATRCVTMTIYSDERGAEISLSLGLKEGSRIDEMLQ
;
A
#
# COMPACT_ATOMS: atom_id res chain seq x y z
N MET A 1 41.51 18.47 61.09
CA MET A 1 40.41 18.18 60.15
C MET A 1 40.54 19.23 59.05
N VAL A 2 41.40 19.10 58.04
CA VAL A 2 41.45 18.18 56.87
C VAL A 2 40.17 18.21 56.03
N GLY A 3 40.32 18.60 54.75
CA GLY A 3 39.35 18.45 53.66
C GLY A 3 39.04 19.76 52.92
N GLU A 4 39.97 20.37 52.20
CA GLU A 4 40.15 20.25 50.72
C GLU A 4 38.91 20.64 49.87
N GLN A 5 39.04 21.76 49.15
CA GLN A 5 38.28 22.05 47.93
C GLN A 5 38.66 21.04 46.83
N PRO A 6 37.79 20.83 45.83
CA PRO A 6 38.29 20.63 44.49
C PRO A 6 37.71 21.59 43.45
N GLU A 7 38.57 21.83 42.48
CA GLU A 7 38.55 22.77 41.37
C GLU A 7 37.41 22.57 40.37
N ALA A 8 37.09 23.67 39.70
CA ALA A 8 36.30 23.71 38.49
C ALA A 8 37.00 22.98 37.33
N GLY A 9 36.37 21.92 36.83
CA GLY A 9 36.78 21.26 35.59
C GLY A 9 36.51 22.12 34.34
N PRO A 10 37.31 21.97 33.27
CA PRO A 10 37.31 22.90 32.14
C PRO A 10 36.13 22.68 31.18
N ARG A 11 35.59 23.80 30.67
CA ARG A 11 34.63 23.84 29.55
C ARG A 11 35.26 23.26 28.28
N PRO A 12 34.54 22.45 27.46
CA PRO A 12 35.04 22.11 26.15
C PRO A 12 34.98 23.33 25.21
N ALA A 13 36.14 23.67 24.66
CA ALA A 13 36.32 24.74 23.69
C ALA A 13 35.75 24.36 22.31
N LYS A 14 35.11 25.34 21.67
CA LYS A 14 34.80 25.34 20.23
C LYS A 14 36.07 25.10 19.42
N ARG A 15 36.02 24.25 18.40
CA ARG A 15 36.99 24.26 17.29
C ARG A 15 36.29 24.45 15.93
N PRO A 16 37.00 25.04 14.95
CA PRO A 16 36.42 25.72 13.80
C PRO A 16 36.70 25.04 12.45
N ARG A 17 35.91 25.44 11.42
CA ARG A 17 36.20 25.49 9.95
C ARG A 17 36.54 24.14 9.26
N THR A 18 36.32 23.85 7.99
CA THR A 18 35.79 24.47 6.75
C THR A 18 35.73 23.31 5.74
N ASN A 19 34.81 23.38 4.77
CA ASN A 19 35.00 23.06 3.33
C ASN A 19 33.58 22.95 2.73
N GLU A 20 33.13 23.96 2.00
CA GLU A 20 33.40 24.22 0.57
C GLU A 20 32.80 23.14 -0.35
N TYR A 21 31.90 23.65 -1.20
CA TYR A 21 30.95 22.99 -2.10
C TYR A 21 31.63 22.22 -3.25
N PRO A 22 30.86 21.42 -4.01
CA PRO A 22 30.57 21.91 -5.37
C PRO A 22 29.09 21.89 -5.75
N THR A 23 28.62 23.07 -6.14
CA THR A 23 27.75 23.38 -7.30
C THR A 23 27.01 22.22 -7.97
N ALA A 24 25.69 22.16 -7.78
CA ALA A 24 24.79 21.55 -8.74
C ALA A 24 24.49 22.57 -9.85
N SER A 25 25.04 22.31 -11.03
CA SER A 25 24.67 22.93 -12.30
C SER A 25 23.59 22.07 -12.94
N SER A 26 22.45 22.67 -13.26
CA SER A 26 21.86 22.67 -14.61
C SER A 26 20.42 23.16 -14.53
N ASP A 27 20.21 24.33 -15.12
CA ASP A 27 18.97 24.76 -15.76
C ASP A 27 18.29 23.60 -16.50
N SER A 28 16.97 23.49 -16.54
CA SER A 28 16.21 24.21 -17.57
C SER A 28 14.73 24.37 -17.23
N ALA A 29 14.25 25.54 -17.61
CA ALA A 29 12.90 26.04 -17.44
C ALA A 29 11.85 25.39 -18.36
N SER A 30 10.63 25.61 -17.91
CA SER A 30 9.27 25.37 -18.43
C SER A 30 8.93 25.91 -19.84
N LEU A 31 7.95 25.21 -20.47
CA LEU A 31 6.81 25.65 -21.32
C LEU A 31 7.10 26.56 -22.53
N ILE A 32 6.58 26.23 -23.74
CA ILE A 32 5.47 26.90 -24.48
C ILE A 32 4.96 25.99 -25.63
N ALA A 33 3.65 26.07 -25.89
CA ALA A 33 2.90 25.50 -27.02
C ALA A 33 3.10 26.27 -28.35
N ASP A 34 2.76 25.67 -29.49
CA ASP A 34 2.21 26.40 -30.64
C ASP A 34 1.33 25.50 -31.54
N GLU A 35 0.35 26.15 -32.19
CA GLU A 35 -0.82 25.60 -32.89
C GLU A 35 -0.71 25.74 -34.43
N ALA A 36 -1.50 24.90 -35.11
CA ALA A 36 -2.19 25.14 -36.40
C ALA A 36 -1.44 25.09 -37.76
N GLN A 37 -1.87 24.18 -38.67
CA GLN A 37 -2.69 24.47 -39.87
C GLN A 37 -2.63 23.35 -40.96
N GLY A 38 -3.79 23.01 -41.56
CA GLY A 38 -3.85 22.35 -42.88
C GLY A 38 -5.14 21.57 -43.19
N ARG A 39 -5.95 22.06 -44.15
CA ARG A 39 -7.32 21.68 -44.55
C ARG A 39 -7.50 20.43 -45.45
N GLY A 40 -8.71 19.85 -45.38
CA GLY A 40 -9.56 19.42 -46.53
C GLY A 40 -9.57 17.92 -46.86
N VAL A 41 -10.62 17.25 -47.37
CA VAL A 41 -12.00 17.54 -47.83
C VAL A 41 -12.80 16.21 -47.89
N ASP A 42 -14.13 16.30 -47.74
CA ASP A 42 -15.26 15.35 -47.93
C ASP A 42 -15.14 14.00 -48.65
N SER A 43 -15.89 12.99 -48.17
CA SER A 43 -16.94 12.32 -48.96
C SER A 43 -17.84 11.36 -48.17
N SER A 44 -19.10 11.32 -48.61
CA SER A 44 -20.32 10.76 -48.02
C SER A 44 -20.63 9.28 -48.35
N ALA A 45 -21.51 8.70 -47.49
CA ALA A 45 -22.42 7.54 -47.68
C ALA A 45 -21.77 6.13 -47.74
N ILE A 46 -22.29 5.08 -47.07
CA ILE A 46 -23.55 4.35 -47.30
C ILE A 46 -24.02 3.59 -46.02
N GLN A 47 -25.33 3.31 -45.95
CA GLN A 47 -26.16 2.77 -44.86
C GLN A 47 -26.00 1.27 -44.52
N ALA A 48 -26.40 0.95 -43.27
CA ALA A 48 -27.18 -0.19 -42.74
C ALA A 48 -26.83 -1.64 -43.13
N ASP A 49 -26.51 -2.48 -42.13
CA ASP A 49 -27.42 -3.55 -41.69
C ASP A 49 -26.96 -4.22 -40.37
N THR A 50 -27.88 -4.21 -39.41
CA THR A 50 -28.42 -5.35 -38.64
C THR A 50 -27.49 -6.39 -37.96
N ASP A 51 -27.76 -6.57 -36.67
CA ASP A 51 -27.44 -7.70 -35.79
C ASP A 51 -25.97 -8.01 -35.48
N ASN A 52 -25.43 -7.26 -34.51
CA ASN A 52 -24.38 -7.79 -33.65
C ASN A 52 -25.03 -8.21 -32.33
N PRO A 53 -25.16 -9.51 -32.00
CA PRO A 53 -25.42 -9.89 -30.63
C PRO A 53 -24.16 -9.48 -29.89
N SER A 54 -24.24 -8.38 -29.14
CA SER A 54 -23.29 -8.09 -28.09
C SER A 54 -23.44 -9.22 -27.08
N ALA A 55 -22.71 -10.31 -27.34
CA ALA A 55 -22.18 -11.12 -26.28
C ALA A 55 -21.45 -10.12 -25.40
N GLU A 56 -22.11 -9.69 -24.33
CA GLU A 56 -21.43 -9.24 -23.14
C GLU A 56 -20.58 -10.44 -22.71
N GLU A 57 -19.41 -10.57 -23.34
CA GLU A 57 -18.23 -11.17 -22.74
C GLU A 57 -17.96 -10.30 -21.52
N GLY A 58 -18.73 -10.57 -20.45
CA GLY A 58 -18.57 -9.89 -19.19
C GLY A 58 -17.11 -10.02 -18.83
N GLU A 59 -16.43 -8.89 -18.70
CA GLU A 59 -15.04 -8.85 -18.25
C GLU A 59 -14.91 -9.84 -17.09
N PRO A 60 -13.88 -10.71 -17.10
CA PRO A 60 -13.69 -11.64 -16.00
C PRO A 60 -13.64 -10.81 -14.72
N VAL A 61 -14.61 -11.02 -13.84
CA VAL A 61 -14.67 -10.31 -12.56
C VAL A 61 -13.34 -10.57 -11.87
N ALA A 62 -12.48 -9.55 -11.82
CA ALA A 62 -11.17 -9.67 -11.21
C ALA A 62 -11.35 -9.93 -9.71
N GLY A 63 -10.58 -10.86 -9.15
CA GLY A 63 -10.62 -11.16 -7.71
C GLY A 63 -10.49 -12.64 -7.40
N ALA A 64 -10.46 -12.96 -6.10
CA ALA A 64 -10.33 -14.31 -5.60
C ALA A 64 -11.69 -14.99 -5.34
N CYS A 65 -11.73 -16.32 -5.39
CA CYS A 65 -12.89 -17.09 -4.97
C CYS A 65 -13.12 -16.91 -3.46
N ILE A 66 -14.39 -16.90 -3.04
CA ILE A 66 -14.75 -16.63 -1.65
C ILE A 66 -14.20 -17.72 -0.72
N GLN A 67 -14.29 -18.98 -1.15
CA GLN A 67 -13.83 -20.13 -0.37
C GLN A 67 -12.32 -20.09 -0.13
N GLY A 68 -11.53 -19.74 -1.14
CA GLY A 68 -10.09 -19.56 -1.02
C GLY A 68 -9.72 -18.53 0.05
N VAL A 69 -10.38 -17.38 0.03
CA VAL A 69 -10.20 -16.33 1.06
C VAL A 69 -10.55 -16.83 2.46
N VAL A 70 -11.65 -17.56 2.63
CA VAL A 70 -12.04 -18.13 3.94
C VAL A 70 -11.02 -19.16 4.44
N ASN A 71 -10.40 -19.91 3.54
CA ASN A 71 -9.41 -20.93 3.91
C ASN A 71 -8.05 -20.32 4.30
N ILE A 72 -7.71 -19.15 3.76
CA ILE A 72 -6.40 -18.50 3.97
C ILE A 72 -6.42 -17.51 5.13
N PHE A 73 -7.48 -16.69 5.21
CA PHE A 73 -7.53 -15.57 6.15
C PHE A 73 -8.39 -15.88 7.37
N PRO A 74 -8.03 -15.38 8.56
CA PRO A 74 -8.89 -15.40 9.73
C PRO A 74 -10.27 -14.77 9.45
N GLU A 75 -11.30 -15.26 10.15
CA GLU A 75 -12.71 -14.89 9.94
C GLU A 75 -12.93 -13.37 9.84
N TYR A 76 -12.37 -12.60 10.77
CA TYR A 76 -12.53 -11.15 10.76
C TYR A 76 -11.98 -10.51 9.48
N LEU A 77 -10.78 -10.93 9.03
CA LEU A 77 -10.17 -10.36 7.83
C LEU A 77 -10.90 -10.84 6.57
N SER A 78 -11.34 -12.10 6.53
CA SER A 78 -12.18 -12.63 5.45
C SER A 78 -13.48 -11.84 5.30
N ASP A 79 -14.17 -11.47 6.39
CA ASP A 79 -15.32 -10.58 6.32
C ASP A 79 -14.92 -9.13 5.97
N ALA A 80 -13.76 -8.66 6.41
CA ALA A 80 -13.33 -7.30 6.14
C ALA A 80 -12.96 -7.04 4.68
N ILE A 81 -12.60 -8.08 3.92
CA ILE A 81 -12.32 -7.98 2.49
C ILE A 81 -13.63 -7.67 1.74
N ARG A 82 -13.55 -6.69 0.83
CA ARG A 82 -14.66 -6.27 -0.03
C ARG A 82 -15.02 -7.41 -0.99
N ARG A 83 -16.31 -7.53 -1.27
CA ARG A 83 -16.84 -8.54 -2.20
C ARG A 83 -17.45 -7.79 -3.37
N ASP A 84 -16.88 -7.98 -4.55
CA ASP A 84 -17.28 -7.31 -5.78
C ASP A 84 -18.12 -8.30 -6.63
N GLY A 85 -19.03 -7.78 -7.44
CA GLY A 85 -19.98 -8.60 -8.24
C GLY A 85 -21.31 -8.92 -7.54
N VAL A 86 -22.22 -9.57 -8.29
CA VAL A 86 -23.60 -9.86 -7.88
C VAL A 86 -23.90 -11.36 -8.03
N GLY A 87 -24.67 -11.92 -7.09
CA GLY A 87 -25.09 -13.33 -7.11
C GLY A 87 -23.92 -14.30 -7.12
N ASP A 88 -23.96 -15.29 -8.01
CA ASP A 88 -22.94 -16.34 -8.12
C ASP A 88 -21.61 -15.85 -8.73
N LYS A 89 -21.58 -14.62 -9.29
CA LYS A 89 -20.35 -13.98 -9.80
C LYS A 89 -19.60 -13.18 -8.72
N ARG A 90 -20.00 -13.30 -7.45
CA ARG A 90 -19.40 -12.56 -6.34
C ARG A 90 -18.00 -13.09 -6.05
N ARG A 91 -17.00 -12.20 -6.13
CA ARG A 91 -15.60 -12.51 -5.85
C ARG A 91 -15.06 -11.61 -4.74
N ALA A 92 -14.03 -12.09 -4.05
CA ALA A 92 -13.31 -11.27 -3.09
C ALA A 92 -12.36 -10.33 -3.82
N ALA A 93 -12.31 -9.07 -3.39
CA ALA A 93 -11.40 -8.07 -3.93
C ALA A 93 -9.97 -8.29 -3.41
N VAL A 94 -9.39 -9.43 -3.79
CA VAL A 94 -8.01 -9.83 -3.54
C VAL A 94 -7.36 -10.11 -4.88
N THR A 95 -6.20 -9.50 -5.11
CA THR A 95 -5.42 -9.71 -6.32
C THR A 95 -3.99 -10.06 -5.95
N ILE A 96 -3.35 -10.88 -6.79
CA ILE A 96 -1.92 -11.14 -6.73
C ILE A 96 -1.31 -10.69 -8.05
N SER A 97 -0.17 -10.01 -7.97
CA SER A 97 0.62 -9.64 -9.14
C SER A 97 2.08 -10.01 -8.93
N PHE A 98 2.73 -10.41 -10.03
CA PHE A 98 4.14 -10.77 -10.09
C PHE A 98 4.84 -9.73 -10.96
N PRO A 99 5.31 -8.62 -10.37
CA PRO A 99 5.86 -7.53 -11.15
C PRO A 99 7.14 -8.00 -11.88
N GLY A 100 7.26 -7.64 -13.16
CA GLY A 100 8.48 -7.88 -13.93
C GLY A 100 9.67 -7.07 -13.39
N LYS A 101 10.90 -7.43 -13.79
CA LYS A 101 12.04 -6.51 -13.61
C LYS A 101 11.72 -5.22 -14.38
N PRO A 102 11.78 -4.02 -13.77
CA PRO A 102 12.75 -3.63 -12.75
C PRO A 102 12.17 -3.29 -11.36
N PHE A 103 11.04 -3.87 -10.94
CA PHE A 103 10.40 -3.58 -9.63
C PHE A 103 11.20 -4.09 -8.40
N GLY A 104 12.47 -3.70 -8.28
CA GLY A 104 13.30 -3.86 -7.10
C GLY A 104 13.34 -5.29 -6.54
N VAL A 105 13.28 -5.38 -5.21
CA VAL A 105 13.37 -6.63 -4.43
C VAL A 105 11.99 -7.28 -4.19
N VAL A 106 10.92 -6.73 -4.78
CA VAL A 106 9.54 -7.20 -4.56
C VAL A 106 9.18 -8.18 -5.66
N ALA A 107 9.05 -9.46 -5.30
CA ALA A 107 8.80 -10.53 -6.27
C ALA A 107 7.32 -10.87 -6.46
N CYS A 108 6.49 -10.58 -5.45
CA CYS A 108 5.06 -10.85 -5.46
C CYS A 108 4.35 -9.80 -4.60
N ILE A 109 3.27 -9.24 -5.11
CA ILE A 109 2.41 -8.28 -4.42
C ILE A 109 1.01 -8.85 -4.34
N MET A 110 0.49 -9.00 -3.12
CA MET A 110 -0.92 -9.24 -2.88
C MET A 110 -1.59 -7.94 -2.46
N THR A 111 -2.75 -7.62 -3.02
CA THR A 111 -3.56 -6.46 -2.62
C THR A 111 -4.94 -6.92 -2.18
N LEU A 112 -5.43 -6.36 -1.07
CA LEU A 112 -6.76 -6.62 -0.53
C LEU A 112 -7.53 -5.29 -0.42
N ALA A 113 -8.68 -5.18 -1.08
CA ALA A 113 -9.59 -4.08 -0.84
C ALA A 113 -10.45 -4.35 0.39
N VAL A 114 -10.50 -3.39 1.31
CA VAL A 114 -11.12 -3.48 2.62
C VAL A 114 -12.41 -2.67 2.64
N ARG A 115 -13.47 -3.21 3.24
CA ARG A 115 -14.74 -2.51 3.41
C ARG A 115 -14.58 -1.23 4.26
N PRO A 116 -15.29 -0.13 3.94
CA PRO A 116 -15.13 1.15 4.63
C PRO A 116 -15.30 1.08 6.15
N ASN A 117 -16.28 0.31 6.61
CA ASN A 117 -16.61 0.14 8.03
C ASN A 117 -15.60 -0.73 8.82
N LYS A 118 -14.56 -1.24 8.17
CA LYS A 118 -13.53 -2.10 8.78
C LYS A 118 -12.16 -1.42 8.82
N VAL A 119 -12.02 -0.28 8.16
CA VAL A 119 -10.77 0.47 7.98
C VAL A 119 -10.16 0.82 9.34
N ASP A 120 -10.92 1.46 10.22
CA ASP A 120 -10.43 1.98 11.50
C ASP A 120 -9.85 0.88 12.39
N ARG A 121 -10.59 -0.24 12.51
CA ARG A 121 -10.13 -1.40 13.28
C ARG A 121 -8.90 -2.05 12.67
N LEU A 122 -8.80 -2.15 11.35
CA LEU A 122 -7.62 -2.75 10.70
C LEU A 122 -6.39 -1.85 10.81
N ALA A 123 -6.55 -0.54 10.64
CA ALA A 123 -5.47 0.43 10.84
C ALA A 123 -4.92 0.35 12.28
N HIS A 124 -5.82 0.27 13.26
CA HIS A 124 -5.43 0.09 14.66
C HIS A 124 -4.74 -1.26 14.92
N LEU A 125 -5.30 -2.37 14.45
CA LEU A 125 -4.71 -3.70 14.67
C LEU A 125 -3.32 -3.81 14.04
N LEU A 126 -3.17 -3.35 12.80
CA LEU A 126 -1.93 -3.51 12.02
C LEU A 126 -0.83 -2.55 12.47
N PHE A 127 -1.18 -1.28 12.71
CA PHE A 127 -0.20 -0.20 12.89
C PHE A 127 -0.33 0.54 14.21
N GLY A 128 -1.35 0.25 15.02
CA GLY A 128 -1.69 1.07 16.20
C GLY A 128 -2.25 2.44 15.83
N ALA A 129 -2.57 2.68 14.56
CA ALA A 129 -3.08 3.98 14.10
C ALA A 129 -4.50 4.22 14.61
N HIS A 130 -4.73 5.38 15.23
CA HIS A 130 -6.06 5.82 15.62
C HIS A 130 -6.65 6.64 14.48
N LEU A 131 -7.77 6.19 13.93
CA LEU A 131 -8.54 6.90 12.91
C LEU A 131 -9.78 7.50 13.55
N GLU A 132 -10.03 8.77 13.25
CA GLU A 132 -11.31 9.42 13.51
C GLU A 132 -11.96 9.76 12.17
N THR A 133 -13.23 9.40 12.02
CA THR A 133 -14.02 9.69 10.82
C THR A 133 -15.20 10.58 11.21
N GLU A 134 -15.27 11.78 10.62
CA GLU A 134 -16.39 12.71 10.77
C GLU A 134 -16.97 13.03 9.39
N GLY A 135 -18.17 12.50 9.11
CA GLY A 135 -18.76 12.58 7.78
C GLY A 135 -17.87 11.92 6.72
N GLN A 136 -17.39 12.73 5.76
CA GLN A 136 -16.49 12.29 4.68
C GLN A 136 -15.01 12.61 4.98
N ASN A 137 -14.71 13.18 6.14
CA ASN A 137 -13.34 13.48 6.54
C ASN A 137 -12.79 12.36 7.40
N ARG A 138 -11.55 11.95 7.12
CA ARG A 138 -10.79 11.00 7.93
C ARG A 138 -9.48 11.64 8.37
N GLU A 139 -9.12 11.38 9.61
CA GLU A 139 -7.86 11.86 10.18
C GLU A 139 -7.18 10.73 10.95
N VAL A 140 -5.85 10.65 10.80
CA VAL A 140 -5.01 9.84 11.70
C VAL A 140 -4.65 10.72 12.89
N VAL A 141 -5.03 10.29 14.09
CA VAL A 141 -4.74 11.00 15.34
C VAL A 141 -3.51 10.38 15.99
N LEU A 142 -2.50 11.21 16.24
CA LEU A 142 -1.28 10.84 16.95
C LEU A 142 -1.48 11.02 18.46
N GLU A 143 -0.67 10.33 19.27
CA GLU A 143 -0.73 10.41 20.75
C GLU A 143 -0.55 11.85 21.28
N SER A 144 0.17 12.70 20.54
CA SER A 144 0.35 14.12 20.89
C SER A 144 -0.90 14.98 20.67
N GLY A 145 -1.96 14.43 20.10
CA GLY A 145 -3.14 15.17 19.60
C GLY A 145 -2.95 15.78 18.21
N CYS A 146 -1.76 15.64 17.61
CA CYS A 146 -1.54 16.05 16.22
C CYS A 146 -2.37 15.17 15.27
N ARG A 147 -2.91 15.79 14.22
CA ARG A 147 -3.79 15.14 13.25
C ARG A 147 -3.16 15.16 11.87
N ILE A 148 -3.24 14.04 11.17
CA ILE A 148 -2.87 13.91 9.76
C ILE A 148 -4.15 13.76 8.96
N LEU A 149 -4.47 14.79 8.18
CA LEU A 149 -5.63 14.79 7.31
C LEU A 149 -5.41 13.84 6.13
N VAL A 150 -6.40 12.98 5.84
CA VAL A 150 -6.36 12.06 4.71
C VAL A 150 -6.87 12.78 3.46
N LEU A 151 -5.98 13.21 2.55
CA LEU A 151 -6.37 13.85 1.27
C LEU A 151 -5.39 13.54 0.12
N PRO A 152 -5.85 12.97 -1.02
CA PRO A 152 -7.08 12.17 -1.13
C PRO A 152 -6.96 10.82 -0.39
N LYS A 153 -5.74 10.45 -0.01
CA LYS A 153 -5.39 9.20 0.67
C LYS A 153 -4.15 9.39 1.54
N VAL A 154 -3.97 8.50 2.50
CA VAL A 154 -2.74 8.38 3.31
C VAL A 154 -2.23 6.94 3.22
N VAL A 155 -0.91 6.76 3.28
CA VAL A 155 -0.29 5.43 3.32
C VAL A 155 0.37 5.24 4.67
N ILE A 156 0.00 4.17 5.36
CA ILE A 156 0.59 3.75 6.62
C ILE A 156 1.37 2.46 6.39
N GLN A 157 2.56 2.35 6.98
CA GLN A 157 3.45 1.20 6.88
C GLN A 157 4.15 0.93 8.21
N GLY A 158 4.70 -0.27 8.38
CA GLY A 158 5.38 -0.67 9.62
C GLY A 158 4.50 -1.53 10.51
N CYS A 159 4.11 -2.71 10.03
CA CYS A 159 3.37 -3.68 10.84
C CYS A 159 4.33 -4.47 11.74
N ARG A 160 4.01 -4.61 13.03
CA ARG A 160 4.85 -5.39 13.95
C ARG A 160 4.78 -6.88 13.61
N THR A 161 5.92 -7.56 13.63
CA THR A 161 6.01 -9.00 13.28
C THR A 161 5.01 -9.86 14.06
N ALA A 162 4.85 -9.61 15.36
CA ALA A 162 3.91 -10.34 16.22
C ALA A 162 2.42 -10.10 15.87
N THR A 163 2.09 -9.04 15.14
CA THR A 163 0.73 -8.73 14.68
C THR A 163 0.39 -9.50 13.41
N ILE A 164 1.36 -9.74 12.51
CA ILE A 164 1.11 -10.27 11.16
C ILE A 164 0.35 -11.59 11.21
N SER A 165 0.85 -12.58 11.96
CA SER A 165 0.21 -13.90 12.07
C SER A 165 -1.19 -13.83 12.71
N LYS A 166 -1.40 -12.90 13.65
CA LYS A 166 -2.71 -12.73 14.30
C LYS A 166 -3.77 -12.15 13.37
N VAL A 167 -3.39 -11.23 12.49
CA VAL A 167 -4.33 -10.54 11.59
C VAL A 167 -4.52 -11.30 10.28
N PHE A 168 -3.44 -11.75 9.66
CA PHE A 168 -3.48 -12.37 8.34
C PHE A 168 -3.51 -13.90 8.37
N GLY A 169 -3.23 -14.52 9.52
CA GLY A 169 -3.11 -15.96 9.64
C GLY A 169 -1.70 -16.48 9.28
N PRO A 170 -1.44 -17.77 9.54
CA PRO A 170 -0.10 -18.36 9.41
C PRO A 170 0.39 -18.42 7.97
N VAL A 171 -0.49 -18.73 7.00
CA VAL A 171 -0.14 -18.87 5.58
C VAL A 171 0.45 -17.57 5.04
N ILE A 172 -0.21 -16.44 5.30
CA ILE A 172 0.25 -15.13 4.84
C ILE A 172 1.48 -14.67 5.63
N ALA A 173 1.54 -14.96 6.93
CA ALA A 173 2.70 -14.61 7.74
C ALA A 173 3.98 -15.32 7.26
N GLU A 174 3.87 -16.60 6.88
CA GLU A 174 4.96 -17.36 6.26
C GLU A 174 5.39 -16.74 4.93
N ALA A 175 4.42 -16.39 4.07
CA ALA A 175 4.70 -15.76 2.78
C ALA A 175 5.39 -14.40 2.90
N ILE A 176 5.01 -13.57 3.89
CA ILE A 176 5.70 -12.31 4.19
C ILE A 176 7.11 -12.59 4.73
N ALA A 177 7.29 -13.56 5.62
CA ALA A 177 8.60 -13.94 6.15
C ALA A 177 9.56 -14.44 5.05
N ALA A 178 9.03 -15.08 4.00
CA ALA A 178 9.78 -15.53 2.85
C ALA A 178 10.20 -14.41 1.90
N ALA A 179 9.56 -13.24 1.96
CA ALA A 179 9.83 -12.11 1.08
C ALA A 179 11.30 -11.65 1.20
N PRO A 180 12.02 -11.45 0.08
CA PRO A 180 13.41 -11.00 0.11
C PRO A 180 13.60 -9.70 0.90
N TYR A 181 12.68 -8.75 0.75
CA TYR A 181 12.68 -7.50 1.48
C TYR A 181 12.56 -7.71 3.00
N ARG A 182 11.67 -8.61 3.44
CA ARG A 182 11.49 -8.92 4.88
C ARG A 182 12.74 -9.56 5.46
N LYS A 183 13.39 -10.46 4.70
CA LYS A 183 14.66 -11.10 5.13
C LYS A 183 15.74 -10.05 5.38
N GLN A 184 15.86 -9.04 4.51
CA GLN A 184 16.79 -7.93 4.72
C GLN A 184 16.43 -7.11 5.97
N GLU A 185 15.15 -6.77 6.16
CA GLU A 185 14.69 -6.07 7.36
C GLU A 185 15.03 -6.82 8.67
N VAL A 186 14.97 -8.15 8.67
CA VAL A 186 15.40 -8.95 9.84
C VAL A 186 16.90 -8.77 10.11
N LEU A 187 17.74 -8.82 9.06
CA LEU A 187 19.19 -8.63 9.19
C LEU A 187 19.52 -7.21 9.70
N ASP A 188 18.75 -6.22 9.28
CA ASP A 188 18.92 -4.82 9.68
C ASP A 188 18.32 -4.51 11.07
N GLY A 189 17.76 -5.51 11.77
CA GLY A 189 17.16 -5.33 13.09
C GLY A 189 15.82 -4.58 13.10
N VAL A 190 15.16 -4.47 11.94
CA VAL A 190 13.86 -3.79 11.81
C VAL A 190 12.73 -4.67 12.38
N SER A 191 12.09 -4.16 13.43
CA SER A 191 11.03 -4.87 14.16
C SER A 191 9.64 -4.74 13.53
N ALA A 192 9.39 -3.62 12.84
CA ALA A 192 8.16 -3.28 12.16
C ALA A 192 8.37 -3.27 10.64
N THR A 193 7.76 -4.24 9.95
CA THR A 193 8.01 -4.48 8.53
C THR A 193 7.23 -3.53 7.63
N ARG A 194 7.86 -3.10 6.54
CA ARG A 194 7.22 -2.36 5.44
C ARG A 194 6.64 -3.29 4.38
N CYS A 195 6.77 -4.62 4.53
CA CYS A 195 6.09 -5.59 3.68
C CYS A 195 4.56 -5.59 3.85
N VAL A 196 4.04 -4.87 4.86
CA VAL A 196 2.61 -4.63 5.03
C VAL A 196 2.39 -3.13 4.99
N THR A 197 1.61 -2.67 4.02
CA THR A 197 1.19 -1.29 3.88
C THR A 197 -0.32 -1.21 3.79
N MET A 198 -0.89 -0.09 4.21
CA MET A 198 -2.31 0.19 4.09
C MET A 198 -2.51 1.60 3.53
N THR A 199 -3.16 1.68 2.38
CA THR A 199 -3.60 2.93 1.76
C THR A 199 -5.03 3.18 2.19
N ILE A 200 -5.25 4.26 2.94
CA ILE A 200 -6.58 4.66 3.42
C ILE A 200 -7.05 5.81 2.55
N TYR A 201 -8.23 5.67 1.96
CA TYR A 201 -8.84 6.69 1.12
C TYR A 201 -9.74 7.59 1.98
N SER A 202 -9.82 8.86 1.60
CA SER A 202 -10.71 9.84 2.25
C SER A 202 -12.19 9.52 2.03
N ASP A 203 -12.52 8.97 0.86
CA ASP A 203 -13.89 8.67 0.47
C ASP A 203 -14.40 7.30 0.97
N GLU A 204 -15.56 6.91 0.44
CA GLU A 204 -16.26 5.67 0.78
C GLU A 204 -15.67 4.41 0.13
N ARG A 205 -14.53 4.48 -0.57
CA ARG A 205 -13.88 3.28 -1.14
C ARG A 205 -13.29 2.35 -0.08
N GLY A 206 -13.00 2.90 1.10
CA GLY A 206 -12.40 2.17 2.22
C GLY A 206 -10.88 2.24 2.20
N ALA A 207 -10.22 1.08 2.19
CA ALA A 207 -8.76 1.01 2.18
C ALA A 207 -8.25 -0.13 1.31
N GLU A 208 -6.98 -0.07 0.95
CA GLU A 208 -6.24 -1.15 0.30
C GLU A 208 -5.09 -1.56 1.18
N ILE A 209 -4.98 -2.85 1.50
CA ILE A 209 -3.81 -3.42 2.16
C ILE A 209 -2.95 -4.06 1.08
N SER A 210 -1.68 -3.72 1.02
CA SER A 210 -0.72 -4.33 0.11
C SER A 210 0.34 -5.10 0.89
N LEU A 211 0.62 -6.31 0.43
CA LEU A 211 1.54 -7.26 1.04
C LEU A 211 2.65 -7.61 0.05
N SER A 212 3.90 -7.51 0.50
CA SER A 212 5.06 -8.05 -0.23
C SER A 212 5.32 -9.48 0.21
N LEU A 213 5.28 -10.43 -0.72
CA LEU A 213 5.40 -11.86 -0.44
C LEU A 213 6.65 -12.45 -1.10
N GLY A 214 7.09 -13.61 -0.60
CA GLY A 214 8.01 -14.49 -1.32
C GLY A 214 7.35 -14.99 -2.61
N LEU A 215 8.15 -15.15 -3.69
CA LEU A 215 7.63 -15.53 -5.00
C LEU A 215 6.92 -16.89 -4.97
N LYS A 216 7.57 -17.90 -4.38
CA LYS A 216 7.07 -19.27 -4.32
C LYS A 216 5.79 -19.35 -3.48
N GLU A 217 5.79 -18.71 -2.33
CA GLU A 217 4.65 -18.67 -1.41
C GLU A 217 3.50 -17.89 -2.03
N GLY A 218 3.78 -16.77 -2.70
CA GLY A 218 2.82 -15.97 -3.44
C GLY A 218 2.12 -16.76 -4.55
N SER A 219 2.88 -17.52 -5.36
CA SER A 219 2.30 -18.39 -6.40
C SER A 219 1.39 -19.47 -5.83
N ARG A 220 1.79 -20.11 -4.72
CA ARG A 220 0.94 -21.10 -4.05
C ARG A 220 -0.34 -20.47 -3.51
N ILE A 221 -0.26 -19.27 -2.94
CA ILE A 221 -1.44 -18.57 -2.44
C ILE A 221 -2.36 -18.16 -3.59
N ASP A 222 -1.81 -17.75 -4.73
CA ASP A 222 -2.60 -17.45 -5.93
C ASP A 222 -3.43 -18.65 -6.39
N GLU A 223 -2.82 -19.83 -6.47
CA GLU A 223 -3.52 -21.09 -6.78
C GLU A 223 -4.66 -21.39 -5.80
N MET A 224 -4.47 -21.10 -4.50
CA MET A 224 -5.49 -21.31 -3.47
C MET A 224 -6.63 -20.28 -3.52
N LEU A 225 -6.43 -19.14 -4.20
CA LEU A 225 -7.40 -18.05 -4.34
C LEU A 225 -8.26 -18.15 -5.60
N GLN A 226 -7.96 -19.06 -6.53
CA GLN A 226 -8.76 -19.26 -7.75
C GLN A 226 -9.96 -20.17 -7.50
#